data_AF-A0A7C0YTL8-F1
#
_entry.id   AF-A0A7C0YTL8-F1
#
_cell.length_a   1.000
_cell.length_b   1.000
_cell.length_c   1.000
_cell.angle_alpha   90.00
_cell.angle_beta   90.00
_cell.angle_gamma   90.00
#
_symmetry.space_group_name_H-M   'P 1'
#
loop_
_entity.id
_entity.type
_entity.pdbx_description
1 polymer ?
#
loop_
_entity_poly.entity_id
_entity_poly.type
_entity_poly.pdbx_seq_one_letter_code
_entity_poly.pdbx_strand_id
1 'polypeptide(L)' 'MLKIIEKEGKISMAELSKRMELSQELIESWAKILEDHDLIEISYPTVGSPILKIKGLKE' A
#
# COMPACT_ATOMS: atom_id res chain seq x y z
N MET A 1 7.33 -0.50 5.15
CA MET A 1 6.05 -0.35 4.42
C MET A 1 4.98 0.34 5.27
N LEU A 2 4.48 -0.28 6.35
CA LEU A 2 3.37 0.28 7.14
C LEU A 2 3.59 1.73 7.60
N LYS A 3 4.73 2.03 8.22
CA LYS A 3 5.09 3.41 8.65
C LYS A 3 5.13 4.43 7.50
N ILE A 4 5.45 4.01 6.28
CA ILE A 4 5.47 4.89 5.10
C ILE A 4 4.02 5.21 4.71
N ILE A 5 3.16 4.18 4.66
CA ILE A 5 1.74 4.33 4.35
C ILE A 5 1.05 5.20 5.41
N GLU A 6 1.37 4.99 6.70
CA GLU A 6 0.83 5.80 7.80
C GLU A 6 1.24 7.27 7.71
N LYS A 7 2.51 7.54 7.39
CA LYS A 7 3.02 8.91 7.26
C LYS A 7 2.42 9.67 6.07
N GLU A 8 2.16 8.99 4.96
CA GLU A 8 1.60 9.60 3.75
C GLU A 8 0.08 9.56 3.69
N GLY A 9 -0.56 8.74 4.53
CA GLY A 9 -2.00 8.46 4.52
C GLY A 9 -2.42 7.54 3.36
N LYS A 10 -1.94 7.83 2.14
CA LYS A 10 -2.15 7.01 0.94
C LYS A 10 -0.92 7.02 0.05
N ILE A 11 -0.57 5.86 -0.52
CA ILE A 11 0.57 5.73 -1.43
C ILE A 11 0.29 4.65 -2.48
N SER A 12 0.75 4.86 -3.72
CA SER A 12 0.61 3.87 -4.79
C SER A 12 1.65 2.77 -4.68
N MET A 13 1.32 1.53 -5.06
CA MET A 13 2.26 0.41 -5.12
C MET A 13 3.49 0.71 -5.98
N ALA A 14 3.32 1.45 -7.08
CA ALA A 14 4.45 1.88 -7.92
C ALA A 14 5.40 2.84 -7.21
N GLU A 15 4.89 3.75 -6.38
CA GLU A 15 5.72 4.67 -5.58
C GLU A 15 6.45 3.90 -4.47
N LEU A 16 5.75 2.98 -3.81
CA LEU A 16 6.35 2.09 -2.81
C LEU A 16 7.45 1.20 -3.39
N SER A 17 7.20 0.63 -4.57
CA SER A 17 8.17 -0.17 -5.32
C SER A 17 9.43 0.64 -5.63
N LYS A 18 9.28 1.90 -6.10
CA LYS A 18 10.41 2.79 -6.36
C LYS A 18 11.18 3.16 -5.09
N ARG A 19 10.49 3.53 -4.01
CA ARG A 19 11.15 3.96 -2.77
C ARG A 19 11.83 2.84 -2.01
N MET A 20 11.29 1.63 -2.09
CA MET A 20 11.86 0.47 -1.43
C MET A 20 12.82 -0.30 -2.34
N GLU A 21 12.88 0.05 -3.62
CA GLU A 21 13.63 -0.67 -4.66
C GLU A 21 13.27 -2.16 -4.71
N LEU A 22 11.98 -2.46 -4.53
CA LEU A 22 11.43 -3.81 -4.49
C LEU A 22 10.47 -4.04 -5.65
N SER A 23 10.42 -5.28 -6.13
CA SER A 23 9.46 -5.71 -7.15
C SER A 23 8.02 -5.49 -6.70
N GLN A 24 7.15 -5.13 -7.65
CA GLN A 24 5.73 -4.94 -7.38
C GLN A 24 5.08 -6.20 -6.80
N GLU A 25 5.49 -7.39 -7.23
CA GLU A 25 5.00 -8.67 -6.71
C GLU A 25 5.26 -8.81 -5.20
N LEU A 26 6.45 -8.44 -4.73
CA LEU A 26 6.81 -8.51 -3.32
C LEU A 26 6.03 -7.47 -2.50
N ILE A 27 5.90 -6.26 -3.03
CA ILE A 27 5.08 -5.20 -2.44
C ILE A 27 3.62 -5.66 -2.31
N GLU A 28 3.08 -6.30 -3.34
CA GLU A 28 1.72 -6.83 -3.33
C GLU A 28 1.54 -7.97 -2.33
N SER A 29 2.48 -8.92 -2.26
CA SER A 29 2.43 -9.99 -1.25
C SER A 29 2.41 -9.42 0.17
N TRP A 30 3.26 -8.43 0.46
CA TRP A 30 3.25 -7.78 1.78
C TRP A 30 1.98 -6.98 2.02
N ALA A 31 1.49 -6.28 0.99
CA ALA A 31 0.24 -5.55 1.07
C ALA A 31 -0.94 -6.46 1.43
N LYS A 32 -1.06 -7.61 0.77
CA LYS A 32 -2.10 -8.62 1.04
C LYS A 32 -2.02 -9.15 2.47
N ILE A 33 -0.81 -9.42 2.98
CA ILE A 33 -0.61 -9.83 4.38
C ILE A 33 -1.09 -8.72 5.34
N LEU A 34 -0.75 -7.47 5.06
CA LEU A 34 -1.17 -6.34 5.89
C LEU A 34 -2.69 -6.08 5.82
N GLU A 35 -3.31 -6.33 4.67
CA GLU A 35 -4.77 -6.26 4.50
C GLU A 35 -5.49 -7.39 5.24
N ASP A 36 -4.96 -8.61 5.21
CA ASP A 36 -5.48 -9.77 5.96
C ASP A 36 -5.46 -9.52 7.49
N HIS A 37 -4.44 -8.79 7.97
CA HIS A 37 -4.36 -8.33 9.34
C HIS A 37 -5.18 -7.07 9.65
N ASP A 38 -6.04 -6.61 8.74
CA ASP A 38 -6.88 -5.42 8.91
C ASP A 38 -6.08 -4.11 9.13
N LEU A 39 -4.79 -4.07 8.77
CA LEU A 39 -3.92 -2.91 9.01
C LEU A 39 -4.01 -1.87 7.87
N ILE A 40 -4.21 -2.35 6.65
CA ILE A 40 -4.31 -1.51 5.45
C ILE A 40 -5.49 -1.94 4.58
N GLU A 41 -5.85 -1.09 3.62
CA GLU A 41 -6.77 -1.42 2.54
C GLU A 41 -6.09 -1.18 1.20
N ILE A 42 -6.28 -2.11 0.25
CA ILE A 42 -5.78 -1.97 -1.11
C ILE A 42 -6.95 -1.57 -2.03
N SER A 43 -6.80 -0.43 -2.71
CA SER A 43 -7.75 0.03 -3.72
C SER A 43 -7.16 -0.17 -5.11
N TYR A 44 -7.87 -0.91 -5.96
CA TYR A 44 -7.50 -1.18 -7.35
C TYR A 44 -8.30 -0.26 -8.28
N PRO A 45 -7.78 0.94 -8.64
CA PRO A 45 -8.45 1.80 -9.61
C PRO A 45 -8.45 1.15 -10.99
N THR A 46 -9.47 1.43 -11.80
CA THR A 46 -9.59 0.93 -13.18
C THR A 46 -8.43 1.39 -14.08
N VAL A 47 -7.81 2.51 -13.75
CA VAL A 47 -6.63 3.06 -14.44
C VAL A 47 -5.60 3.47 -13.40
N GLY A 48 -4.36 3.03 -13.57
CA GLY A 48 -3.23 3.37 -12.71
C GLY A 48 -2.73 2.22 -11.84
N SER A 49 -1.91 2.55 -10.85
CA SER A 49 -1.36 1.57 -9.91
C SER A 49 -2.27 1.40 -8.69
N PRO A 50 -2.28 0.22 -8.06
CA PRO A 50 -3.03 0.01 -6.82
C PRO A 50 -2.58 0.99 -5.73
N ILE A 51 -3.52 1.47 -4.94
CA ILE A 51 -3.30 2.46 -3.88
C ILE A 51 -3.48 1.76 -2.54
N LEU A 52 -2.52 1.95 -1.64
CA LEU A 52 -2.59 1.46 -0.27
C LEU A 52 -2.88 2.63 0.67
N LYS A 53 -3.77 2.39 1.64
CA LYS A 53 -4.09 3.31 2.73
C LYS A 53 -4.16 2.55 4.05
N ILE A 54 -3.87 3.21 5.17
CA ILE A 54 -4.08 2.60 6.50
C ILE A 54 -5.58 2.45 6.73
N LYS A 55 -6.00 1.28 7.21
CA LYS A 55 -7.39 1.02 7.54
C LYS A 55 -7.78 1.84 8.77
N GLY A 56 -8.83 2.65 8.65
CA GLY A 56 -9.34 3.46 9.76
C GLY A 56 -8.54 4.72 10.10
N LEU A 57 -7.56 5.11 9.28
CA LEU A 57 -6.96 6.44 9.39
C LEU A 57 -8.01 7.49 9.00
N LYS A 58 -8.58 8.15 10.01
CA LYS A 58 -9.47 9.30 9.82
C LYS A 58 -8.61 10.48 9.38
N GLU A 59 -9.02 11.11 8.28
CA GLU A 59 -8.43 12.34 7.72
C GLU A 59 -8.31 13.47 8.74
#